data_AF-K7A1K6-F1
#
_entry.id   AF-K7A1K6-F1
#
_cell.length_a   1.000
_cell.length_b   1.000
_cell.length_c   1.000
_cell.angle_alpha   90.00
_cell.angle_beta   90.00
_cell.angle_gamma   90.00
#
_symmetry.space_group_name_H-M   'P 1'
#
loop_
_entity.id
_entity.type
_entity.pdbx_description
1 polymer ?
#
loop_
_entity_poly.entity_id
_entity_poly.type
_entity_poly.pdbx_seq_one_letter_code
_entity_poly.pdbx_strand_id
1 'polypeptide(L)' 'MIGVFETMATQGTGNPRLMAAGISMATIPTMAGMVAALSGVFFSSRLESRVKMAKEKLVDSLPHH' A
#
# COMPACT_ATOMS: atom_id res chain seq x y z
N MET A 1 -8.43 7.60 -11.96
CA MET A 1 -8.95 7.21 -13.29
C MET A 1 -10.34 7.78 -13.59
N ILE A 2 -11.31 7.81 -12.67
CA ILE A 2 -12.65 8.38 -12.92
C ILE A 2 -12.60 9.81 -13.48
N GLY A 3 -11.75 10.68 -12.91
CA GLY A 3 -11.59 12.05 -13.43
C GLY A 3 -11.13 12.14 -14.89
N VAL A 4 -10.41 11.14 -15.41
CA VAL A 4 -10.03 11.08 -16.84
C VAL A 4 -11.27 10.85 -17.70
N PHE A 5 -12.20 10.00 -17.24
CA PHE A 5 -13.48 9.77 -17.92
C PHE A 5 -14.38 11.00 -17.88
N GLU A 6 -14.41 11.73 -16.76
CA GLU A 6 -15.14 13.01 -16.68
C GLU A 6 -14.56 14.05 -17.65
N THR A 7 -13.24 14.13 -17.81
CA THR A 7 -12.64 15.02 -18.81
C THR A 7 -13.02 14.63 -20.24
N MET A 8 -13.13 13.33 -20.56
CA MET A 8 -13.63 12.90 -21.87
C MET A 8 -15.10 13.21 -22.09
N ALA A 9 -15.93 13.07 -21.05
CA ALA A 9 -17.35 13.35 -21.14
C ALA A 9 -17.63 14.86 -21.33
N THR A 10 -16.81 15.72 -20.73
CA THR A 10 -17.00 17.17 -20.77
C THR A 10 -16.30 17.87 -21.94
N GLN A 11 -15.13 17.39 -22.36
CA GLN A 11 -14.27 18.06 -23.35
C GLN A 11 -13.99 17.18 -24.58
N GLY A 12 -14.55 15.97 -24.65
CA GLY A 12 -14.27 15.01 -25.70
C GLY A 12 -12.85 14.43 -25.61
N THR A 13 -12.41 13.77 -26.69
CA THR A 13 -11.07 13.15 -26.78
C THR A 13 -10.01 14.10 -27.38
N GLY A 14 -10.38 15.36 -27.67
CA GLY A 14 -9.56 16.31 -28.41
C GLY A 14 -8.40 16.93 -27.63
N ASN A 15 -8.35 16.76 -26.30
CA ASN A 15 -7.27 17.29 -25.48
C ASN A 15 -6.45 16.16 -24.80
N PRO A 16 -5.51 15.54 -25.53
CA PRO A 16 -4.69 14.44 -25.01
C PRO A 16 -3.77 14.87 -23.86
N ARG A 17 -3.49 16.18 -23.71
CA ARG A 17 -2.67 16.69 -22.60
C ARG A 17 -3.40 16.60 -21.27
N LEU A 18 -4.69 16.93 -21.25
CA LEU A 18 -5.52 16.78 -20.04
C LEU A 18 -5.70 15.30 -19.69
N MET A 19 -5.88 14.45 -20.70
CA MET A 19 -5.92 13.01 -20.51
C MET A 19 -4.63 12.46 -19.89
N ALA A 20 -3.47 12.84 -20.45
CA ALA A 20 -2.17 12.43 -19.93
C ALA A 20 -1.93 12.91 -18.49
N ALA A 21 -2.32 14.15 -18.17
CA ALA A 21 -2.24 14.68 -16.82
C ALA A 21 -3.10 13.90 -15.83
N GLY A 22 -4.36 13.58 -16.20
CA GLY A 22 -5.25 12.81 -15.35
C GLY A 22 -4.81 11.34 -15.16
N ILE A 23 -4.20 10.73 -16.18
CA ILE A 23 -3.60 9.39 -16.06
C ILE A 23 -2.39 9.44 -15.14
N SER A 24 -1.49 10.41 -15.31
CA SER A 24 -0.32 10.60 -14.44
C SER A 24 -0.73 10.82 -12.98
N MET A 25 -1.76 11.63 -12.72
CA MET A 25 -2.30 11.79 -11.37
C MET A 25 -2.83 10.47 -10.79
N ALA A 26 -3.43 9.61 -11.63
CA ALA A 26 -3.95 8.32 -11.19
C ALA A 26 -2.85 7.28 -10.87
N THR A 27 -1.61 7.45 -11.36
CA THR A 27 -0.50 6.54 -11.00
C THR A 27 0.07 6.81 -9.62
N ILE A 28 -0.15 7.99 -9.05
CA ILE A 28 0.32 8.33 -7.71
C ILE A 28 -0.34 7.42 -6.66
N PRO A 29 -1.69 7.29 -6.59
CA PRO A 29 -2.34 6.33 -5.70
C PRO A 29 -1.89 4.88 -5.87
N THR A 30 -1.64 4.38 -7.09
CA THR A 30 -1.21 2.99 -7.29
C THR A 30 0.19 2.75 -6.74
N MET A 31 1.12 3.67 -7.00
CA MET A 31 2.46 3.60 -6.42
C MET A 31 2.42 3.78 -4.89
N ALA A 32 1.63 4.72 -4.39
CA ALA A 32 1.46 4.96 -2.95
C ALA A 32 0.90 3.72 -2.22
N GLY A 33 -0.09 3.05 -2.81
CA GLY A 33 -0.66 1.81 -2.26
C GLY A 33 0.38 0.70 -2.15
N MET A 34 1.23 0.54 -3.17
CA MET A 34 2.33 -0.43 -3.11
C MET A 34 3.34 -0.10 -2.01
N VAL A 35 3.72 1.17 -1.84
CA VAL A 35 4.63 1.60 -0.75
C VAL A 35 4.03 1.32 0.62
N ALA A 36 2.75 1.63 0.82
CA ALA A 36 2.05 1.36 2.07
C ALA A 36 1.98 -0.14 2.38
N ALA A 37 1.63 -0.97 1.38
CA ALA A 37 1.54 -2.41 1.53
C ALA A 37 2.90 -3.04 1.87
N LEU A 38 3.96 -2.70 1.12
CA LEU A 38 5.31 -3.22 1.38
C LEU A 38 5.83 -2.80 2.76
N SER A 39 5.57 -1.56 3.16
CA SER A 39 5.91 -1.09 4.51
C SER A 39 5.16 -1.89 5.59
N GLY A 40 3.85 -2.12 5.39
CA GLY A 40 3.04 -2.94 6.30
C GLY A 40 3.55 -4.37 6.46
N VAL A 41 3.92 -5.02 5.35
CA VAL A 41 4.51 -6.38 5.37
C VAL A 41 5.83 -6.40 6.13
N PHE A 42 6.68 -5.38 5.93
CA PHE A 42 7.94 -5.26 6.66
C PHE A 42 7.74 -5.16 8.17
N PHE A 43 6.80 -4.31 8.62
CA PHE A 43 6.46 -4.19 10.03
C PHE A 43 5.85 -5.48 10.60
N SER A 44 4.95 -6.13 9.84
CA SER A 44 4.33 -7.39 10.24
C SER A 44 5.38 -8.47 10.50
N SER A 45 6.31 -8.67 9.56
CA SER A 45 7.39 -9.67 9.69
C SER A 45 8.31 -9.39 10.90
N ARG A 46 8.65 -8.12 11.13
CA ARG A 46 9.45 -7.70 12.30
C ARG A 46 8.72 -7.97 13.61
N LEU A 47 7.41 -7.70 13.66
CA LEU A 47 6.60 -7.93 14.85
C LEU A 47 6.46 -9.43 15.13
N GLU A 48 6.17 -10.24 14.11
CA GLU A 48 6.06 -11.68 14.24
C GLU A 48 7.35 -12.31 14.77
N SER A 49 8.50 -11.87 14.26
CA SER A 49 9.82 -12.31 14.76
C SER A 49 10.02 -11.96 16.24
N ARG A 50 9.63 -10.75 16.67
CA ARG A 50 9.70 -10.34 18.07
C ARG A 50 8.74 -11.13 18.96
N VAL A 51 7.53 -11.38 18.49
CA VAL A 51 6.51 -12.18 19.20
C VAL A 51 7.01 -13.61 19.38
N LYS A 52 7.63 -14.21 18.35
CA LYS A 52 8.21 -15.54 18.44
C LYS A 52 9.29 -15.61 19.53
N MET A 53 10.24 -14.68 19.53
CA MET A 53 11.27 -14.62 20.58
C MET A 53 10.69 -14.39 21.99
N ALA A 54 9.69 -13.51 22.11
CA ALA A 54 9.03 -13.24 23.37
C ALA A 54 8.26 -14.48 23.89
N LYS A 55 7.61 -15.23 22.98
CA LYS A 55 6.93 -16.47 23.29
C LYS A 55 7.91 -17.55 23.75
N GLU A 56 9.03 -17.73 23.04
CA GLU A 56 10.09 -18.67 23.45
C GLU A 56 10.62 -18.35 24.84
N LYS A 57 10.92 -17.07 25.13
CA LYS A 57 11.32 -16.64 26.48
C LYS A 57 10.26 -16.89 27.54
N LEU A 58 8.98 -16.70 27.21
CA LEU A 58 7.88 -16.94 28.13
C LEU A 58 7.72 -18.43 28.45
N VAL A 59 7.86 -19.30 27.46
CA VAL A 59 7.84 -20.76 27.65
C VAL A 59 9.02 -21.20 28.52
N ASP A 60 10.21 -20.66 28.27
CA ASP A 60 11.42 -20.97 29.04
C ASP A 60 11.37 -20.44 30.49
N SER A 61 10.61 -19.37 30.72
CA SER A 61 10.40 -18.79 32.07
C SER A 61 9.25 -19.43 32.83
N LEU A 62 8.47 -20.33 32.21
CA LEU A 62 7.40 -21.05 32.89
C LEU A 62 8.02 -22.23 33.66
N PRO A 63 7.81 -22.35 34.98
CA PRO A 63 8.36 -23.47 35.73
C PRO A 63 7.72 -24.77 35.24
N HIS A 64 8.56 -25.68 34.72
CA HIS A 64 8.18 -27.07 34.49
C HIS A 64 7.87 -27.71 35.85
N HIS A 65 6.59 -27.83 36.18
CA HIS A 65 6.08 -28.84 37.11
C HIS A 65 5.76 -30.11 36.33
#